data_AF-A0A8H6CIR9-F1
#
_entry.id   AF-A0A8H6CIR9-F1
#
_cell.length_a   1.000
_cell.length_b   1.000
_cell.length_c   1.000
_cell.angle_alpha   90.00
_cell.angle_beta   90.00
_cell.angle_gamma   90.00
#
_symmetry.space_group_name_H-M   'P 1'
#
loop_
_entity.id
_entity.type
_entity.pdbx_description
1 polymer ?
#
loop_
_entity_poly.entity_id
_entity_poly.type
_entity_poly.pdbx_seq_one_letter_code
_entity_poly.pdbx_strand_id
1 'polypeptide(L)'
;MSENIKVAGVHAEPVWGDLQGSVKQVVELILEAANKGTKVFGLPQLFVPGYPCLHELNGEILHNRRKIKPTQVEKRLFGERHSEIYGPDGSPLGPHEEGMLYAEIDLAKIEIAKHFLDTVGHHARPALLTLKVNTAPIKHVHHVQ
;
A
#
# COMPACT_ATOMS: atom_id res chain seq x y z
N MET A 1 16.72 13.87 19.85
CA MET A 1 17.46 12.72 19.30
C MET A 1 16.81 12.38 17.98
N SER A 2 17.56 12.28 16.89
CA SER A 2 17.01 11.86 15.58
C SER A 2 16.62 10.39 15.66
N GLU A 3 15.33 10.11 15.64
CA GLU A 3 14.82 8.74 15.56
C GLU A 3 14.66 8.40 14.08
N ASN A 4 15.75 7.93 13.47
CA ASN A 4 15.70 7.41 12.11
C ASN A 4 15.12 5.99 12.14
N ILE A 5 14.12 5.76 11.29
CA ILE A 5 13.55 4.44 11.07
C ILE A 5 13.75 4.00 9.63
N LYS A 6 14.04 2.71 9.46
CA LYS A 6 14.04 2.10 8.15
C LYS A 6 12.62 1.70 7.76
N VAL A 7 12.24 2.05 6.55
CA VAL A 7 10.95 1.69 5.95
C VAL A 7 11.17 0.93 4.65
N ALA A 8 10.20 0.10 4.27
CA ALA A 8 10.23 -0.62 3.01
C ALA A 8 8.88 -0.55 2.28
N GLY A 9 8.94 -0.47 0.95
CA GLY A 9 7.78 -0.53 0.08
C GLY A 9 7.99 -1.61 -0.98
N VAL A 10 7.03 -2.51 -1.16
CA VAL A 10 7.11 -3.57 -2.17
C VAL A 10 6.78 -2.99 -3.55
N HIS A 11 7.73 -2.98 -4.48
CA HIS A 11 7.52 -2.68 -5.89
C HIS A 11 7.59 -3.99 -6.69
N ALA A 12 6.58 -4.85 -6.58
CA ALA A 12 6.54 -6.15 -7.25
C ALA A 12 5.16 -6.52 -7.82
N GLU A 13 5.14 -7.50 -8.71
CA GLU A 13 3.92 -8.18 -9.13
C GLU A 13 3.49 -9.25 -8.10
N PRO A 14 2.19 -9.51 -7.94
CA PRO A 14 1.72 -10.59 -7.10
C PRO A 14 1.77 -11.92 -7.86
N VAL A 15 1.54 -13.04 -7.18
CA VAL A 15 1.27 -14.31 -7.85
C VAL A 15 -0.17 -14.30 -8.37
N TRP A 16 -0.32 -13.79 -9.60
CA TRP A 16 -1.63 -13.55 -10.19
C TRP A 16 -2.54 -14.78 -10.19
N GLY A 17 -3.76 -14.62 -9.67
CA GLY A 17 -4.78 -15.66 -9.66
C GLY A 17 -4.49 -16.82 -8.69
N ASP A 18 -3.42 -16.74 -7.91
CA ASP A 18 -3.08 -17.70 -6.87
C ASP A 18 -3.02 -17.01 -5.50
N LEU A 19 -4.09 -17.22 -4.72
CA LEU A 19 -4.19 -16.69 -3.36
C LEU A 19 -3.07 -17.21 -2.46
N GLN A 20 -2.83 -18.52 -2.48
CA GLN A 20 -1.86 -19.13 -1.56
C GLN A 20 -0.44 -18.76 -1.97
N GLY A 21 -0.14 -18.75 -3.27
CA GLY A 21 1.13 -18.26 -3.81
C GLY A 21 1.39 -16.80 -3.43
N SER A 22 0.38 -15.93 -3.56
CA SER A 22 0.51 -14.51 -3.19
C SER A 22 0.69 -14.32 -1.68
N VAL A 23 -0.03 -15.07 -0.85
CA VAL A 23 0.15 -15.04 0.61
C VAL A 23 1.56 -15.48 0.99
N LYS A 24 2.06 -16.57 0.38
CA LYS A 24 3.43 -17.04 0.60
C LYS A 24 4.46 -15.98 0.23
N GLN A 25 4.31 -15.37 -0.95
CA GLN A 25 5.19 -14.28 -1.40
C GLN A 25 5.19 -13.11 -0.42
N VAL A 26 4.02 -12.70 0.08
CA VAL A 26 3.91 -11.63 1.09
C VAL A 26 4.67 -11.99 2.37
N VAL A 27 4.52 -13.21 2.87
CA VAL A 27 5.24 -13.67 4.06
C VAL A 27 6.76 -13.62 3.85
N GLU A 28 7.25 -14.09 2.71
CA GLU A 28 8.68 -14.04 2.37
C GLU A 28 9.21 -12.59 2.33
N LEU A 29 8.45 -11.68 1.70
CA LEU A 29 8.78 -10.26 1.63
C LEU A 29 8.82 -9.58 3.00
N ILE A 30 7.87 -9.92 3.89
CA ILE A 30 7.84 -9.42 5.27
C ILE A 30 9.07 -9.90 6.03
N LEU A 31 9.43 -11.19 5.90
CA LEU A 31 10.60 -11.76 6.56
C LEU A 31 11.91 -11.12 6.05
N GLU A 32 12.02 -10.87 4.74
CA GLU A 32 13.16 -10.16 4.17
C GLU A 32 13.29 -8.74 4.77
N ALA A 33 12.20 -7.98 4.81
CA ALA A 33 12.18 -6.64 5.36
C ALA A 33 12.52 -6.63 6.86
N ALA A 34 11.98 -7.59 7.62
CA ALA A 34 12.27 -7.76 9.04
C ALA A 34 13.76 -8.03 9.29
N ASN A 35 14.39 -8.90 8.49
CA ASN A 35 15.82 -9.20 8.59
C ASN A 35 16.70 -7.97 8.31
N LYS A 36 16.22 -6.99 7.54
CA LYS A 36 16.91 -5.72 7.27
C LYS A 36 16.65 -4.63 8.30
N GLY A 37 15.87 -4.93 9.35
CA GLY A 37 15.55 -4.02 10.45
C GLY A 37 14.45 -3.01 10.13
N THR A 38 13.67 -3.25 9.07
CA THR A 38 12.55 -2.40 8.68
C THR A 38 11.49 -2.31 9.79
N LYS A 39 11.02 -1.10 10.08
CA LYS A 39 9.98 -0.82 11.09
C LYS A 39 8.59 -0.61 10.49
N VAL A 40 8.52 -0.12 9.25
CA VAL A 40 7.27 0.09 8.52
C VAL A 40 7.38 -0.57 7.15
N PHE A 41 6.38 -1.37 6.81
CA PHE A 41 6.33 -2.15 5.58
C PHE A 41 5.05 -1.82 4.81
N GLY A 42 5.19 -1.36 3.56
CA GLY A 42 4.09 -1.02 2.67
C GLY A 42 3.90 -2.07 1.57
N LEU A 43 2.66 -2.50 1.38
CA LEU A 43 2.24 -3.35 0.26
C LEU A 43 1.47 -2.54 -0.79
N PRO A 44 1.66 -2.83 -2.08
CA PRO A 44 0.83 -2.27 -3.14
C PRO A 44 -0.64 -2.59 -2.92
N GLN A 45 -1.48 -1.69 -3.43
CA GLN A 45 -2.90 -1.93 -3.49
C GLN A 45 -3.20 -3.23 -4.25
N LEU A 46 -4.05 -4.06 -3.64
CA LEU A 46 -4.55 -5.32 -4.21
C LEU A 46 -3.42 -6.28 -4.58
N PHE A 47 -2.42 -6.41 -3.69
CA PHE A 47 -1.30 -7.33 -3.86
C PHE A 47 -1.68 -8.81 -3.63
N VAL A 48 -2.77 -9.10 -2.92
CA VAL A 48 -3.17 -10.49 -2.64
C VAL A 48 -4.54 -10.75 -3.25
N PRO A 49 -4.67 -11.54 -4.35
CA PRO A 49 -3.66 -12.06 -5.29
C PRO A 49 -3.58 -11.28 -6.62
N GLY A 50 -3.70 -9.95 -6.55
CA GLY A 50 -3.84 -9.09 -7.73
C GLY A 50 -5.26 -8.58 -7.94
N TYR A 51 -5.40 -7.57 -8.78
CA TYR A 51 -6.71 -7.02 -9.17
C TYR A 51 -7.42 -8.07 -10.05
N PRO A 52 -8.69 -8.44 -9.79
CA PRO A 52 -9.47 -9.26 -10.70
C PRO A 52 -9.93 -8.40 -11.88
N CYS A 53 -9.04 -8.05 -12.80
CA CYS A 53 -9.39 -7.21 -13.95
C CYS A 53 -10.26 -7.97 -15.00
N LEU A 54 -10.68 -9.20 -14.70
CA LEU A 54 -11.14 -10.19 -15.68
C LEU A 54 -12.30 -11.07 -15.21
N HIS A 55 -12.95 -10.73 -14.09
CA HIS A 55 -14.17 -11.39 -13.64
C HIS A 55 -15.32 -10.39 -13.61
N GLU A 56 -16.50 -10.80 -14.07
CA GLU A 56 -17.72 -10.06 -13.81
C GLU A 56 -17.97 -9.99 -12.30
N LEU A 57 -18.73 -8.99 -11.85
CA LEU A 57 -19.10 -8.84 -10.42
C LEU A 57 -19.91 -10.03 -9.88
N ASN A 58 -20.43 -10.90 -10.76
CA ASN A 58 -21.14 -12.14 -10.44
C ASN A 58 -20.20 -13.38 -10.35
N GLY A 59 -18.89 -13.22 -10.55
CA GLY A 59 -17.90 -14.31 -10.50
C GLY A 59 -17.68 -15.03 -11.83
N GLU A 60 -18.37 -14.68 -12.90
CA GLU A 60 -18.14 -15.28 -14.21
C GLU A 60 -16.83 -14.79 -14.84
N ILE A 61 -16.12 -15.70 -15.50
CA ILE A 61 -14.88 -15.39 -16.21
C ILE A 61 -15.25 -14.60 -17.48
N LEU A 62 -14.92 -13.31 -17.51
CA LEU A 62 -15.23 -12.41 -18.61
C LEU A 62 -14.49 -12.81 -19.90
N HIS A 63 -13.28 -13.37 -19.78
CA HIS A 63 -12.48 -13.86 -20.89
C HIS A 63 -11.61 -15.06 -20.49
N ASN A 64 -11.79 -16.19 -21.18
CA ASN A 64 -10.86 -17.33 -21.15
C ASN A 64 -9.57 -16.96 -21.88
N ARG A 65 -8.66 -16.29 -21.17
CA ARG A 65 -7.35 -15.90 -21.71
C ARG A 65 -6.24 -16.79 -21.21
N ARG A 66 -5.38 -17.21 -22.14
CA ARG A 66 -4.16 -18.00 -21.86
C ARG A 66 -3.08 -17.22 -21.09
N LYS A 67 -3.12 -15.88 -21.07
CA LYS A 67 -2.14 -15.03 -20.38
C LYS A 67 -2.79 -14.32 -19.19
N ILE A 68 -2.32 -14.63 -17.99
CA ILE A 68 -2.81 -14.05 -16.74
C ILE A 68 -2.24 -12.64 -16.53
N LYS A 69 -1.00 -12.37 -17.00
CA LYS A 69 -0.39 -11.04 -16.86
C LYS A 69 -1.15 -9.96 -17.65
N PRO A 70 -1.23 -8.72 -17.13
CA PRO A 70 -1.76 -7.59 -17.87
C PRO A 70 -0.99 -7.33 -19.16
N THR A 71 -1.72 -7.11 -20.26
CA THR A 71 -1.18 -6.61 -21.52
C THR A 71 -0.72 -5.18 -21.38
N GLN A 72 0.09 -4.68 -22.33
CA GLN A 72 0.50 -3.27 -22.33
C GLN A 72 -0.68 -2.30 -22.40
N VAL A 73 -1.78 -2.69 -23.05
CA VAL A 73 -3.02 -1.92 -23.10
C VAL A 73 -3.65 -1.82 -21.70
N GLU A 74 -3.67 -2.93 -20.95
CA GLU A 74 -4.21 -2.94 -19.59
C GLU A 74 -3.33 -2.17 -18.62
N LYS A 75 -2.00 -2.28 -18.73
CA LYS A 75 -1.07 -1.42 -17.98
C LYS A 75 -1.31 0.07 -18.28
N ARG A 76 -1.65 0.42 -19.52
CA ARG A 76 -1.98 1.80 -19.90
C ARG A 76 -3.33 2.26 -19.37
N LEU A 77 -4.34 1.39 -19.34
CA LEU A 77 -5.71 1.73 -18.90
C LEU A 77 -5.85 1.77 -17.38
N PHE A 78 -5.18 0.86 -16.67
CA PHE A 78 -5.29 0.70 -15.22
C PHE A 78 -4.08 1.22 -14.45
N GLY A 79 -3.07 1.73 -15.16
CA GLY A 79 -1.81 2.21 -14.60
C GLY A 79 -0.76 1.11 -14.46
N GLU A 80 0.51 1.52 -14.53
CA GLU A 80 1.62 0.69 -14.05
C GLU A 80 1.68 0.78 -12.52
N ARG A 81 2.13 -0.30 -11.87
CA ARG A 81 2.32 -0.27 -10.43
C ARG A 81 3.47 0.67 -10.12
N HIS A 82 3.21 1.66 -9.27
CA HIS A 82 4.22 2.60 -8.82
C HIS A 82 4.19 2.61 -7.29
N SER A 83 5.21 2.02 -6.68
CA SER A 83 5.45 2.16 -5.24
C SER A 83 6.53 3.20 -5.03
N GLU A 84 6.31 4.09 -4.08
CA GLU A 84 7.21 5.19 -3.76
C GLU A 84 7.10 5.51 -2.27
N ILE A 85 8.20 5.97 -1.69
CA ILE A 85 8.26 6.34 -0.27
C ILE A 85 8.45 7.86 -0.23
N TYR A 86 7.69 8.55 0.59
CA TYR A 86 7.83 9.99 0.80
C TYR A 86 8.26 10.29 2.22
N GLY A 87 9.14 11.29 2.37
CA GLY A 87 9.55 11.82 3.66
C GLY A 87 8.46 12.70 4.30
N PRO A 88 8.62 13.07 5.58
CA PRO A 88 7.66 13.91 6.30
C PRO A 88 7.43 15.29 5.67
N ASP A 89 8.38 15.77 4.88
CA ASP A 89 8.32 17.03 4.12
C ASP A 89 7.70 16.86 2.72
N GLY A 90 7.31 15.64 2.34
CA GLY A 90 6.75 15.31 1.03
C GLY A 90 7.80 15.05 -0.06
N SER A 91 9.10 15.03 0.28
CA SER A 91 10.15 14.68 -0.68
C SER A 91 10.16 13.17 -1.00
N PRO A 92 10.43 12.75 -2.25
CA PRO A 92 10.54 11.33 -2.59
C PRO A 92 11.83 10.71 -2.04
N LEU A 93 11.73 9.47 -1.56
CA LEU A 93 12.81 8.71 -0.93
C LEU A 93 12.96 7.34 -1.58
N GLY A 94 14.17 7.02 -2.04
CA GLY A 94 14.53 5.71 -2.59
C GLY A 94 14.49 5.63 -4.12
N PRO A 95 15.07 4.57 -4.70
CA PRO A 95 15.13 4.38 -6.15
C PRO A 95 13.79 3.90 -6.73
N HIS A 96 13.57 4.13 -8.03
CA HIS A 96 12.42 3.58 -8.78
C HIS A 96 12.81 2.27 -9.47
N GLU A 97 13.18 1.27 -8.68
CA GLU A 97 13.58 -0.05 -9.19
C GLU A 97 12.52 -1.12 -8.87
N GLU A 98 12.41 -2.13 -9.73
CA GLU A 98 11.57 -3.30 -9.46
C GLU A 98 12.17 -4.11 -8.29
N GLY A 99 11.33 -4.51 -7.35
CA GLY A 99 11.74 -5.21 -6.12
C GLY A 99 11.36 -4.46 -4.86
N MET A 100 12.10 -4.69 -3.78
CA MET A 100 11.83 -4.02 -2.51
C MET A 100 12.55 -2.68 -2.43
N LEU A 101 11.79 -1.60 -2.23
CA LEU A 101 12.32 -0.27 -1.99
C LEU A 101 12.61 -0.12 -0.50
N TYR A 102 13.77 0.43 -0.16
CA TYR A 102 14.15 0.75 1.22
C TYR A 102 14.51 2.22 1.33
N ALA A 103 14.09 2.85 2.42
CA ALA A 103 14.45 4.22 2.76
C ALA A 103 14.62 4.38 4.27
N GLU A 104 15.40 5.39 4.67
CA GLU A 104 15.52 5.85 6.05
C GLU A 104 14.70 7.12 6.21
N ILE A 105 13.85 7.18 7.23
CA ILE A 105 13.00 8.33 7.54
C ILE A 105 13.41 8.90 8.90
N ASP A 106 13.77 10.18 8.91
CA ASP A 106 13.98 10.95 10.15
C ASP A 106 12.65 11.47 10.69
N LEU A 107 12.19 10.87 11.78
CA LEU A 107 10.91 11.23 12.42
C LEU A 107 10.95 12.62 13.06
N ALA A 108 12.13 13.17 13.39
CA ALA A 108 12.21 14.52 13.96
C ALA A 108 11.74 15.59 12.96
N LYS A 109 11.81 15.32 11.65
CA LYS A 109 11.31 16.24 10.61
C LYS A 109 9.78 16.43 10.65
N ILE A 110 9.04 15.52 11.29
CA ILE A 110 7.57 15.65 11.43
C ILE A 110 7.22 16.93 12.21
N GLU A 111 7.99 17.27 13.24
CA GLU A 111 7.74 18.48 14.04
C GLU A 111 7.86 19.75 13.19
N ILE A 112 8.91 19.82 12.37
CA ILE A 112 9.13 20.93 11.44
C ILE A 112 8.00 20.99 10.41
N ALA A 113 7.65 19.86 9.79
CA ALA A 113 6.56 19.80 8.80
C ALA A 113 5.21 20.26 9.39
N LYS A 114 4.88 19.84 10.62
CA LYS A 114 3.67 20.27 11.32
C LYS A 114 3.69 21.76 11.68
N HIS A 115 4.87 22.36 11.91
CA HIS A 115 4.97 23.80 12.12
C HIS A 115 4.53 24.60 10.87
N PHE A 116 4.77 24.06 9.66
CA PHE A 116 4.29 24.66 8.41
C PHE A 116 2.80 24.40 8.15
N LEU A 117 2.30 23.18 8.42
CA LEU A 117 0.90 22.82 8.20
C LEU A 117 0.42 21.77 9.21
N ASP A 118 -0.36 22.20 10.20
CA ASP A 118 -1.02 21.33 11.19
C ASP A 118 -2.55 21.44 11.08
N THR A 119 -3.16 20.49 10.35
CA THR A 119 -4.59 20.47 10.04
C THR A 119 -5.49 20.04 11.20
N VAL A 120 -4.94 19.33 12.18
CA VAL A 120 -5.70 18.80 13.34
C VAL A 120 -5.44 19.60 14.62
N GLY A 121 -4.38 20.41 14.68
CA GLY A 121 -4.10 21.33 15.78
C GLY A 121 -4.31 22.80 15.38
N HIS A 122 -3.23 23.55 15.12
CA HIS A 122 -3.30 25.02 15.02
C HIS A 122 -4.26 25.53 13.92
N HIS A 123 -4.37 24.84 12.78
CA HIS A 123 -5.30 25.23 11.71
C HIS A 123 -6.69 24.62 11.87
N ALA A 124 -6.95 23.82 12.90
CA ALA A 124 -8.25 23.21 13.12
C ALA A 124 -9.33 24.28 13.36
N ARG A 125 -10.47 24.15 12.67
CA ARG A 125 -11.66 24.99 12.85
C ARG A 125 -12.85 24.12 13.29
N PRO A 126 -12.87 23.62 14.53
CA PRO A 126 -13.94 22.72 15.01
C PRO A 126 -15.33 23.38 14.98
N ALA A 127 -15.39 24.72 15.02
CA ALA A 127 -16.63 25.48 14.83
C ALA A 127 -17.21 25.39 13.41
N LEU A 128 -16.40 25.04 12.40
CA LEU A 128 -16.84 24.92 11.01
C LEU A 128 -17.14 23.48 10.60
N LEU A 129 -16.26 22.55 10.97
CA LEU A 129 -16.39 21.14 10.58
C LEU A 129 -15.90 20.23 11.70
N THR A 130 -16.70 19.20 12.01
CA THR A 130 -16.34 18.14 12.94
C THR A 130 -16.63 16.78 12.30
N LEU A 131 -15.69 15.85 12.38
CA LEU A 131 -15.89 14.45 11.96
C LEU A 131 -16.28 13.60 13.17
N LYS A 132 -17.44 12.92 13.10
CA LYS A 132 -17.84 11.92 14.09
C LYS A 132 -17.55 10.52 13.53
N VAL A 133 -16.70 9.77 14.21
CA VAL A 133 -16.31 8.41 13.79
C VAL A 133 -16.97 7.38 14.70
N ASN A 134 -17.62 6.37 14.11
CA ASN A 134 -18.06 5.19 14.83
C ASN A 134 -16.91 4.18 14.88
N THR A 135 -16.33 3.98 16.06
CA THR A 135 -15.23 3.02 16.28
C THR A 135 -15.72 1.65 16.74
N ALA A 136 -17.04 1.44 16.84
CA ALA A 136 -17.58 0.13 17.20
C ALA A 136 -17.31 -0.89 16.06
N PRO A 137 -16.88 -2.12 16.37
CA PRO A 137 -16.69 -3.16 15.37
C PRO A 137 -17.98 -3.42 14.60
N ILE A 138 -17.92 -3.37 13.28
CA ILE A 138 -19.02 -3.81 12.41
C ILE A 138 -18.83 -5.31 12.18
N LYS A 139 -19.82 -6.12 12.54
CA LYS A 139 -19.75 -7.58 12.33
C LYS A 139 -19.69 -7.88 10.83
N HIS A 140 -18.72 -8.68 10.42
CA HIS A 140 -18.74 -9.32 9.11
C HIS A 140 -19.96 -10.23 8.99
N VAL A 141 -20.68 -10.12 7.88
CA VAL A 141 -21.80 -11.01 7.58
C VAL A 141 -21.25 -12.21 6.81
N HIS A 142 -21.38 -13.40 7.40
CA HIS A 142 -21.12 -14.66 6.71
C HIS A 142 -22.46 -15.23 6.27
N HIS A 143 -22.75 -15.16 4.97
CA HIS A 143 -23.83 -15.95 4.38
C HIS A 143 -23.29 -17.35 4.14
N VAL A 144 -23.71 -18.30 4.98
CA VAL A 144 -23.44 -19.72 4.75
C VAL A 144 -24.66 -20.26 4.00
N GLN A 145 -24.45 -20.79 2.79
CA GLN A 145 -25.43 -21.60 2.06
C GLN A 145 -25.28 -23.06 2.44
#